data_AF-A0A6G1KKN9-F1
#
_entry.id   AF-A0A6G1KKN9-F1
#
_cell.length_a   1.000
_cell.length_b   1.000
_cell.length_c   1.000
_cell.angle_alpha   90.00
_cell.angle_beta   90.00
_cell.angle_gamma   90.00
#
_symmetry.space_group_name_H-M   'P 1'
#
loop_
_entity.id
_entity.type
_entity.pdbx_description
1 polymer ?
#
loop_
_entity_poly.entity_id
_entity_poly.type
_entity_poly.pdbx_seq_one_letter_code
_entity_poly.pdbx_strand_id
1 'polypeptide(L)'
;MSTPYRPNGPTHLRQEIVNLLAQPRHLLTHPQGNMLVVADRTHDNFETTKWGPDKSLQRRRYTIDVNTDVKWPIDRFPPHMTEAEIKDKFAREARWEKLTKENRHPEISPPGIIQKGKGKGKGKGSVLLPTPNDKKELDRPSFYNPDKNFHEYVEFPNSMIQNNEMLEINNYGSWYYDNTIAVGVDIIKNLTGCEKHGIAVMQPFMARNLAILGNSAAEDVDFRHYRTEVQMITAKNFVFIPVNDAYLQYEQTGNSAGSHWALVVVDCRDSDVSMKARYYDSLGRYGNMMEIAKMCAQGVFEIIRASSARFASRKGPDNNMNFEFEADGNTPNQNKDNVSTGDRGACGPFMLGLIKELVLSIVDHVEDYGPLSMDKIDLKLPPGFGNDFGFNSQKARWVLTSLIAREKRIQDLKPLGKVLRKKSVEPWYSAANHPCRTDTALEASCAYMRSRIHTLNVEKGAPAVPAVEDEDIDMEGIL
;
A
#
# COMPACT_ATOMS: atom_id res chain seq x y z
N MET A 1 -68.48 33.48 21.68
CA MET A 1 -69.51 33.37 20.62
C MET A 1 -68.80 33.41 19.27
N SER A 2 -69.05 32.38 18.46
CA SER A 2 -68.87 32.20 17.01
C SER A 2 -67.65 32.82 16.29
N THR A 3 -66.81 31.90 15.79
CA THR A 3 -66.06 32.03 14.52
C THR A 3 -66.97 32.37 13.34
N PRO A 4 -66.39 32.79 12.20
CA PRO A 4 -66.75 32.12 10.96
C PRO A 4 -65.54 31.45 10.32
N TYR A 5 -65.79 30.16 10.09
CA TYR A 5 -65.03 29.14 9.39
C TYR A 5 -65.32 29.23 7.89
N ARG A 6 -64.32 28.93 7.03
CA ARG A 6 -64.38 28.18 5.74
C ARG A 6 -63.18 28.54 4.82
N PRO A 7 -62.80 27.70 3.85
CA PRO A 7 -62.36 26.31 3.97
C PRO A 7 -61.02 26.07 3.24
N ASN A 8 -60.17 25.19 3.77
CA ASN A 8 -58.94 24.79 3.08
C ASN A 8 -59.27 23.96 1.83
N GLY A 9 -58.89 24.48 0.66
CA GLY A 9 -58.75 23.76 -0.59
C GLY A 9 -57.46 22.91 -0.64
N PRO A 10 -57.28 22.11 -1.70
CA PRO A 10 -56.53 20.85 -1.70
C PRO A 10 -55.02 21.00 -1.90
N THR A 11 -54.39 21.94 -1.20
CA THR A 11 -52.93 22.13 -1.25
C THR A 11 -52.20 21.52 -0.05
N HIS A 12 -52.87 21.33 1.09
CA HIS A 12 -52.22 20.75 2.28
C HIS A 12 -51.94 19.24 2.14
N LEU A 13 -52.84 18.49 1.48
CA LEU A 13 -52.65 17.04 1.28
C LEU A 13 -51.52 16.72 0.28
N ARG A 14 -51.27 17.60 -0.71
CA ARG A 14 -50.14 17.43 -1.64
C ARG A 14 -48.80 17.71 -0.96
N GLN A 15 -48.74 18.67 -0.05
CA GLN A 15 -47.51 18.98 0.68
C GLN A 15 -47.21 17.91 1.74
N GLU A 16 -48.22 17.36 2.41
CA GLU A 16 -48.02 16.25 3.36
C GLU A 16 -47.65 14.94 2.66
N ILE A 17 -48.22 14.61 1.49
CA ILE A 17 -47.81 13.43 0.70
C ILE A 17 -46.39 13.61 0.14
N VAL A 18 -46.00 14.81 -0.29
CA VAL A 18 -44.62 15.10 -0.72
C VAL A 18 -43.65 15.00 0.47
N ASN A 19 -44.04 15.43 1.67
CA ASN A 19 -43.21 15.32 2.86
C ASN A 19 -43.13 13.88 3.41
N LEU A 20 -44.20 13.08 3.30
CA LEU A 20 -44.21 11.65 3.64
C LEU A 20 -43.42 10.81 2.62
N LEU A 21 -43.41 11.19 1.33
CA LEU A 21 -42.63 10.50 0.28
C LEU A 21 -41.19 11.02 0.13
N ALA A 22 -40.87 12.18 0.70
CA ALA A 22 -39.49 12.70 0.74
C ALA A 22 -38.64 12.03 1.83
N GLN A 23 -39.26 11.38 2.82
CA GLN A 23 -38.57 10.79 3.97
C GLN A 23 -37.92 9.39 3.83
N PRO A 24 -37.72 8.77 2.64
CA PRO A 24 -36.76 7.66 2.54
C PRO A 24 -35.40 8.04 1.96
N ARG A 25 -35.20 9.24 1.36
CA ARG A 25 -33.93 9.50 0.65
C ARG A 25 -32.74 9.83 1.55
N HIS A 26 -32.97 10.49 2.68
CA HIS A 26 -31.90 10.83 3.63
C HIS A 26 -31.55 9.66 4.57
N LEU A 27 -32.45 8.67 4.72
CA LEU A 27 -32.17 7.44 5.44
C LEU A 27 -31.44 6.38 4.59
N LEU A 28 -31.33 6.59 3.27
CA LEU A 28 -30.62 5.72 2.33
C LEU A 28 -29.25 6.26 1.88
N THR A 29 -28.81 7.40 2.42
CA THR A 29 -27.50 8.03 2.11
C THR A 29 -26.55 8.09 3.30
N HIS A 30 -26.79 7.29 4.35
CA HIS A 30 -25.69 6.88 5.21
C HIS A 30 -24.83 5.87 4.45
N PRO A 31 -23.49 5.94 4.52
CA PRO A 31 -22.63 4.89 3.97
C PRO A 31 -22.80 3.64 4.84
N GLN A 32 -23.86 2.88 4.59
CA GLN A 32 -23.97 1.50 5.04
C GLN A 32 -22.96 0.70 4.22
N GLY A 33 -22.03 0.05 4.92
CA GLY A 33 -20.95 -0.71 4.35
C GLY A 33 -21.41 -1.80 3.37
N ASN A 34 -20.44 -2.31 2.61
CA ASN A 34 -20.56 -3.35 1.58
C ASN A 34 -21.82 -4.22 1.69
N MET A 35 -22.77 -3.97 0.80
CA MET A 35 -24.00 -4.73 0.65
C MET A 35 -23.70 -6.06 -0.06
N LEU A 36 -23.92 -7.19 0.61
CA LEU A 36 -23.81 -8.51 -0.02
C LEU A 36 -25.11 -8.78 -0.79
N VAL A 37 -25.07 -8.64 -2.12
CA VAL A 37 -26.19 -8.99 -3.00
C VAL A 37 -26.04 -10.45 -3.40
N VAL A 38 -26.92 -11.32 -2.89
CA VAL A 38 -27.04 -12.71 -3.36
C VAL A 38 -28.23 -12.77 -4.32
N ALA A 39 -27.96 -12.94 -5.61
CA ALA A 39 -29.00 -13.25 -6.59
C ALA A 39 -29.22 -14.77 -6.59
N ASP A 40 -30.24 -15.25 -5.88
CA ASP A 40 -30.60 -16.66 -5.91
C ASP A 40 -31.39 -16.99 -7.19
N ARG A 41 -31.03 -18.10 -7.81
CA ARG A 41 -31.85 -18.77 -8.82
C ARG A 41 -32.36 -20.04 -8.17
N THR A 42 -33.51 -19.99 -7.52
CA THR A 42 -34.62 -20.97 -7.63
C THR A 42 -35.51 -20.93 -6.39
N HIS A 43 -36.82 -20.75 -6.58
CA HIS A 43 -37.85 -21.62 -6.00
C HIS A 43 -39.23 -21.14 -6.48
N ASP A 44 -39.72 -21.70 -7.58
CA ASP A 44 -41.16 -21.85 -7.81
C ASP A 44 -41.41 -23.36 -7.95
N ASN A 45 -41.72 -24.01 -6.83
CA ASN A 45 -42.39 -25.30 -6.82
C ASN A 45 -43.87 -25.05 -7.11
N PHE A 46 -44.23 -24.92 -8.40
CA PHE A 46 -45.60 -25.14 -8.85
C PHE A 46 -45.60 -25.91 -10.17
N GLU A 47 -46.34 -27.01 -10.11
CA GLU A 47 -46.81 -27.96 -11.12
C GLU A 47 -46.39 -27.81 -12.59
N THR A 48 -45.89 -28.94 -13.10
CA THR A 48 -45.61 -29.25 -14.50
C THR A 48 -46.75 -28.88 -15.44
N THR A 49 -46.54 -27.89 -16.31
CA THR A 49 -47.22 -27.82 -17.61
C THR A 49 -46.21 -27.60 -18.73
N LYS A 50 -46.39 -28.37 -19.81
CA LYS A 50 -45.49 -28.49 -20.97
C LYS A 50 -45.26 -27.15 -21.65
N TRP A 51 -43.99 -26.76 -21.84
CA TRP A 51 -43.61 -25.61 -22.67
C TRP A 51 -43.11 -26.11 -24.03
N GLY A 52 -43.85 -25.75 -25.10
CA GLY A 52 -43.42 -25.90 -26.49
C GLY A 52 -42.41 -24.82 -26.90
N PRO A 53 -41.70 -24.99 -28.03
CA PRO A 53 -40.45 -24.28 -28.33
C PRO A 53 -40.59 -22.82 -28.82
N ASP A 54 -41.73 -22.14 -28.62
CA ASP A 54 -42.02 -20.90 -29.36
C ASP A 54 -42.67 -19.78 -28.51
N LYS A 55 -42.02 -19.40 -27.39
CA LYS A 55 -42.39 -18.17 -26.67
C LYS A 55 -41.18 -17.24 -26.47
N SER A 56 -41.27 -16.08 -27.11
CA SER A 56 -40.37 -14.94 -26.96
C SER A 56 -40.19 -14.56 -25.49
N LEU A 57 -38.94 -14.32 -25.08
CA LEU A 57 -38.52 -13.89 -23.74
C LEU A 57 -39.12 -12.51 -23.38
N GLN A 58 -40.37 -12.44 -22.96
CA GLN A 58 -40.95 -11.23 -22.39
C GLN A 58 -40.68 -11.17 -20.87
N ARG A 59 -39.86 -10.17 -20.49
CA ARG A 59 -39.72 -9.53 -19.17
C ARG A 59 -39.67 -10.46 -17.96
N ARG A 60 -38.46 -10.89 -17.58
CA ARG A 60 -38.17 -11.44 -16.24
C ARG A 60 -38.14 -10.28 -15.24
N ARG A 61 -39.00 -10.32 -14.22
CA ARG A 61 -38.87 -9.44 -13.04
C ARG A 61 -37.85 -10.08 -12.10
N TYR A 62 -36.83 -9.32 -11.73
CA TYR A 62 -35.90 -9.69 -10.67
C TYR A 62 -36.47 -9.18 -9.35
N THR A 63 -36.72 -10.07 -8.39
CA THR A 63 -36.87 -9.68 -6.99
C THR A 63 -35.46 -9.67 -6.37
N ILE A 64 -35.13 -8.57 -5.68
CA ILE A 64 -33.90 -8.43 -4.91
C ILE A 64 -34.34 -8.51 -3.45
N ASP A 65 -34.01 -9.61 -2.79
CA ASP A 65 -34.16 -9.68 -1.34
C ASP A 65 -32.94 -9.03 -0.69
N VAL A 66 -33.17 -7.93 0.04
CA VAL A 66 -32.15 -7.21 0.78
C VAL A 66 -32.24 -7.65 2.23
N ASN A 67 -31.27 -8.42 2.70
CA ASN A 67 -31.17 -8.77 4.11
C ASN A 67 -30.32 -7.73 4.85
N THR A 68 -30.94 -6.87 5.64
CA THR A 68 -30.26 -5.84 6.45
C THR A 68 -29.90 -6.32 7.86
N ASP A 69 -30.14 -7.59 8.20
CA ASP A 69 -30.07 -8.08 9.57
C ASP A 69 -28.74 -8.79 9.91
N VAL A 70 -27.74 -8.69 9.03
CA VAL A 70 -26.38 -9.05 9.41
C VAL A 70 -25.85 -7.93 10.29
N LYS A 71 -26.15 -8.00 11.59
CA LYS A 71 -25.29 -7.36 12.59
C LYS A 71 -23.87 -7.72 12.19
N TRP A 72 -23.06 -6.71 11.88
CA TRP A 72 -21.62 -6.87 11.74
C TRP A 72 -21.15 -7.73 12.92
N PRO A 73 -20.22 -8.67 12.74
CA PRO A 73 -19.74 -9.48 13.85
C PRO A 73 -18.89 -8.57 14.77
N ILE A 74 -19.55 -7.66 15.48
CA ILE A 74 -19.02 -6.82 16.56
C ILE A 74 -18.41 -7.75 17.61
N ASP A 75 -18.99 -8.94 17.75
CA ASP A 75 -18.54 -10.05 18.59
C ASP A 75 -17.12 -10.56 18.26
N ARG A 76 -16.54 -10.20 17.09
CA ARG A 76 -15.15 -10.54 16.72
C ARG A 76 -14.16 -9.42 17.01
N PHE A 77 -14.62 -8.23 17.36
CA PHE A 77 -13.75 -7.14 17.75
C PHE A 77 -13.58 -7.12 19.27
N PRO A 78 -12.39 -6.77 19.77
CA PRO A 78 -12.21 -6.61 21.20
C PRO A 78 -13.26 -5.61 21.75
N PRO A 79 -13.82 -5.86 22.94
CA PRO A 79 -14.93 -5.06 23.49
C PRO A 79 -14.59 -3.58 23.75
N HIS A 80 -13.34 -3.17 23.50
CA HIS A 80 -12.84 -1.82 23.71
C HIS A 80 -12.69 -0.99 22.42
N MET A 81 -12.80 -1.58 21.22
CA MET A 81 -12.74 -0.78 19.99
C MET A 81 -14.02 0.04 19.82
N THR A 82 -13.85 1.34 19.59
CA THR A 82 -14.92 2.25 19.19
C THR A 82 -15.38 1.96 17.75
N GLU A 83 -16.61 2.34 17.42
CA GLU A 83 -17.13 2.20 16.05
C GLU A 83 -16.27 2.94 15.03
N ALA A 84 -15.65 4.07 15.42
CA ALA A 84 -14.74 4.83 14.57
C ALA A 84 -13.46 4.05 14.25
N GLU A 85 -12.83 3.41 15.25
CA GLU A 85 -11.63 2.59 15.07
C GLU A 85 -11.91 1.35 14.21
N ILE A 86 -13.09 0.73 14.38
CA ILE A 86 -13.51 -0.40 13.54
C ILE A 86 -13.66 0.05 12.08
N LYS A 87 -14.33 1.19 11.84
CA LYS A 87 -14.50 1.76 10.49
C LYS A 87 -13.17 2.11 9.85
N ASP A 88 -12.28 2.75 10.59
CA ASP A 88 -10.94 3.11 10.15
C ASP A 88 -10.12 1.87 9.76
N LYS A 89 -10.11 0.83 10.61
CA LYS A 89 -9.45 -0.44 10.29
C LYS A 89 -9.96 -1.06 8.98
N PHE A 90 -11.28 -1.12 8.78
CA PHE A 90 -11.85 -1.62 7.53
C PHE A 90 -11.52 -0.74 6.33
N ALA A 91 -11.49 0.59 6.51
CA ALA A 91 -11.08 1.51 5.45
C ALA A 91 -9.63 1.28 5.04
N ARG A 92 -8.70 1.08 5.99
CA ARG A 92 -7.31 0.72 5.70
C ARG A 92 -7.18 -0.61 4.97
N GLU A 93 -7.88 -1.65 5.43
CA GLU A 93 -7.88 -2.95 4.74
C GLU A 93 -8.45 -2.84 3.32
N ALA A 94 -9.54 -2.10 3.13
CA ALA A 94 -10.13 -1.84 1.82
C ALA A 94 -9.19 -1.01 0.93
N ARG A 95 -8.48 -0.02 1.48
CA ARG A 95 -7.47 0.75 0.75
C ARG A 95 -6.29 -0.14 0.35
N TRP A 96 -5.79 -1.00 1.22
CA TRP A 96 -4.75 -1.97 0.88
C TRP A 96 -5.20 -2.93 -0.21
N GLU A 97 -6.42 -3.46 -0.10
CA GLU A 97 -7.00 -4.31 -1.13
C GLU A 97 -7.20 -3.55 -2.45
N LYS A 98 -7.61 -2.28 -2.38
CA LYS A 98 -7.73 -1.38 -3.53
C LYS A 98 -6.37 -1.10 -4.15
N LEU A 99 -5.33 -0.75 -3.38
CA LEU A 99 -3.97 -0.53 -3.89
C LEU A 99 -3.40 -1.79 -4.56
N THR A 100 -3.64 -2.96 -3.97
CA THR A 100 -3.24 -4.23 -4.58
C THR A 100 -4.08 -4.59 -5.81
N LYS A 101 -5.33 -4.13 -5.90
CA LYS A 101 -6.23 -4.27 -7.07
C LYS A 101 -6.02 -3.23 -8.17
N GLU A 102 -5.82 -1.95 -7.86
CA GLU A 102 -5.66 -0.84 -8.81
C GLU A 102 -4.28 -0.82 -9.44
N ASN A 103 -3.27 -1.31 -8.72
CA ASN A 103 -2.01 -1.67 -9.35
C ASN A 103 -2.13 -2.95 -10.21
N ARG A 104 -3.28 -3.65 -10.26
CA ARG A 104 -3.49 -4.60 -11.38
C ARG A 104 -3.55 -3.76 -12.65
N HIS A 105 -2.83 -4.20 -13.68
CA HIS A 105 -2.97 -3.60 -15.00
C HIS A 105 -4.46 -3.47 -15.37
N PRO A 106 -4.85 -2.40 -16.09
CA PRO A 106 -6.18 -2.35 -16.68
C PRO A 106 -6.39 -3.66 -17.43
N GLU A 107 -7.51 -4.33 -17.18
CA GLU A 107 -7.95 -5.42 -18.04
C GLU A 107 -7.80 -4.90 -19.47
N ILE A 108 -6.84 -5.44 -20.23
CA ILE A 108 -6.65 -5.08 -21.62
C ILE A 108 -7.94 -5.52 -22.29
N SER A 109 -8.87 -4.59 -22.44
CA SER A 109 -10.13 -4.83 -23.13
C SER A 109 -9.75 -5.30 -24.53
N PRO A 110 -10.22 -6.48 -24.96
CA PRO A 110 -9.80 -7.04 -26.22
C PRO A 110 -10.13 -6.03 -27.34
N PRO A 111 -9.22 -5.80 -28.31
CA PRO A 111 -9.61 -5.13 -29.54
C PRO A 111 -10.78 -5.92 -30.12
N GLY A 112 -11.84 -5.18 -30.49
CA GLY A 112 -13.16 -5.72 -30.83
C GLY A 112 -13.09 -7.02 -31.63
N ILE A 113 -13.81 -8.02 -31.14
CA ILE A 113 -14.01 -9.30 -31.84
C ILE A 113 -14.65 -9.00 -33.19
N ILE A 114 -13.84 -8.96 -34.25
CA ILE A 114 -14.35 -9.13 -35.60
C ILE A 114 -14.81 -10.58 -35.67
N GLN A 115 -16.13 -10.78 -35.72
CA GLN A 115 -16.73 -12.08 -35.99
C GLN A 115 -16.15 -12.62 -37.30
N LYS A 116 -15.22 -13.58 -37.21
CA LYS A 116 -14.72 -14.30 -38.37
C LYS A 116 -15.89 -15.07 -38.97
N GLY A 117 -16.32 -14.64 -40.14
CA GLY A 117 -17.18 -15.42 -41.02
C GLY A 117 -16.60 -16.82 -41.21
N LYS A 118 -17.51 -17.80 -41.28
CA LYS A 118 -17.22 -19.24 -41.46
C LYS A 118 -16.53 -19.50 -42.80
N GLY A 119 -15.24 -19.22 -42.90
CA GLY A 119 -14.39 -19.59 -44.03
C GLY A 119 -13.69 -20.92 -43.77
N LYS A 120 -14.11 -21.99 -44.47
CA LYS A 120 -13.40 -23.28 -44.49
C LYS A 120 -12.09 -23.14 -45.27
N GLY A 121 -11.04 -22.67 -44.62
CA GLY A 121 -9.68 -22.63 -45.17
C GLY A 121 -8.73 -23.49 -44.35
N LYS A 122 -8.20 -24.58 -44.95
CA LYS A 122 -7.09 -25.36 -44.39
C LYS A 122 -5.80 -24.52 -44.53
N GLY A 123 -5.55 -23.63 -43.57
CA GLY A 123 -4.34 -22.82 -43.48
C GLY A 123 -3.41 -23.36 -42.38
N LYS A 124 -2.12 -23.43 -42.71
CA LYS A 124 -1.01 -23.85 -41.83
C LYS A 124 -1.06 -23.15 -40.47
N GLY A 125 -0.76 -23.92 -39.42
CA GLY A 125 -0.91 -23.53 -38.01
C GLY A 125 -0.28 -22.18 -37.68
N SER A 126 -1.11 -21.17 -37.52
CA SER A 126 -0.77 -19.98 -36.74
C SER A 126 -0.65 -20.43 -35.29
N VAL A 127 0.51 -20.21 -34.67
CA VAL A 127 0.66 -20.25 -33.21
C VAL A 127 -0.41 -19.34 -32.63
N LEU A 128 -1.46 -19.94 -32.08
CA LEU A 128 -2.53 -19.22 -31.41
C LEU A 128 -1.90 -18.49 -30.23
N LEU A 129 -1.91 -17.16 -30.28
CA LEU A 129 -1.60 -16.36 -29.10
C LEU A 129 -2.58 -16.77 -27.99
N PRO A 130 -2.12 -16.90 -26.73
CA PRO A 130 -2.99 -17.23 -25.61
C PRO A 130 -4.13 -16.22 -25.59
N THR A 131 -5.36 -16.73 -25.55
CA THR A 131 -6.54 -15.87 -25.55
C THR A 131 -6.72 -15.25 -24.16
N PRO A 132 -7.19 -14.00 -24.03
CA PRO A 132 -7.40 -13.35 -22.73
C PRO A 132 -8.34 -14.08 -21.75
N ASN A 133 -8.99 -15.17 -22.17
CA ASN A 133 -9.80 -16.04 -21.31
C ASN A 133 -8.99 -17.07 -20.52
N ASP A 134 -7.67 -17.13 -20.67
CA ASP A 134 -6.80 -18.03 -19.90
C ASP A 134 -6.49 -17.47 -18.51
N LYS A 135 -7.53 -17.15 -17.72
CA LYS A 135 -7.39 -16.92 -16.26
C LYS A 135 -6.66 -18.08 -15.57
N LYS A 136 -6.75 -19.29 -16.13
CA LYS A 136 -6.00 -20.49 -15.70
C LYS A 136 -4.48 -20.37 -15.89
N GLU A 137 -3.99 -19.54 -16.82
CA GLU A 137 -2.54 -19.32 -16.98
C GLU A 137 -1.97 -18.28 -16.00
N LEU A 138 -2.78 -17.36 -15.51
CA LEU A 138 -2.38 -16.37 -14.49
C LEU A 138 -2.33 -16.97 -13.08
N ASP A 139 -3.15 -17.99 -12.81
CA ASP A 139 -3.17 -18.76 -11.56
C ASP A 139 -2.32 -20.05 -11.64
N ARG A 140 -1.25 -20.05 -12.45
CA ARG A 140 -0.35 -21.22 -12.53
C ARG A 140 0.23 -21.53 -11.13
N PRO A 141 0.09 -22.77 -10.63
CA PRO A 141 0.70 -23.20 -9.37
C PRO A 141 2.21 -22.93 -9.29
N SER A 142 2.90 -22.85 -10.43
CA SER A 142 4.34 -22.55 -10.52
C SER A 142 4.73 -21.18 -9.97
N PHE A 143 3.83 -20.18 -9.95
CA PHE A 143 4.13 -18.88 -9.34
C PHE A 143 4.12 -18.91 -7.81
N TYR A 144 3.61 -19.99 -7.22
CA TYR A 144 3.56 -20.18 -5.78
C TYR A 144 4.49 -21.30 -5.31
N ASN A 145 5.09 -22.02 -6.26
CA ASN A 145 5.95 -23.17 -6.01
C ASN A 145 7.07 -23.18 -7.06
N PRO A 146 8.07 -22.29 -6.92
CA PRO A 146 9.21 -22.26 -7.83
C PRO A 146 10.08 -23.52 -7.67
N ASP A 147 10.98 -23.73 -8.64
CA ASP A 147 11.91 -24.85 -8.61
C ASP A 147 12.83 -24.80 -7.37
N LYS A 148 13.16 -25.95 -6.80
CA LYS A 148 14.05 -26.04 -5.62
C LYS A 148 15.52 -25.81 -5.99
N ASN A 149 15.88 -24.58 -6.32
CA ASN A 149 17.24 -24.14 -6.65
C ASN A 149 17.49 -22.71 -6.14
N PHE A 150 18.70 -22.19 -6.37
CA PHE A 150 19.12 -20.84 -5.96
C PHE A 150 19.05 -19.82 -7.11
N HIS A 151 18.28 -20.11 -8.17
CA HIS A 151 18.08 -19.12 -9.22
C HIS A 151 17.21 -17.97 -8.71
N GLU A 152 17.43 -16.80 -9.29
CA GLU A 152 16.58 -15.64 -9.08
C GLU A 152 15.12 -15.99 -9.40
N TYR A 153 14.23 -15.69 -8.45
CA TYR A 153 12.80 -15.77 -8.66
C TYR A 153 12.27 -14.45 -9.21
N VAL A 154 12.58 -13.32 -8.56
CA VAL A 154 12.19 -11.98 -9.04
C VAL A 154 13.18 -10.92 -8.56
N GLU A 155 13.44 -9.92 -9.40
CA GLU A 155 14.35 -8.80 -9.13
C GLU A 155 13.58 -7.48 -9.03
N PHE A 156 13.89 -6.69 -8.02
CA PHE A 156 13.46 -5.31 -7.81
C PHE A 156 14.67 -4.37 -7.97
N PRO A 157 14.48 -3.05 -8.12
CA PRO A 157 15.60 -2.14 -8.32
C PRO A 157 16.70 -2.21 -7.26
N ASN A 158 16.36 -2.57 -6.01
CA ASN A 158 17.30 -2.60 -4.88
C ASN A 158 17.30 -3.92 -4.11
N SER A 159 16.57 -4.94 -4.59
CA SER A 159 16.44 -6.21 -3.89
C SER A 159 16.12 -7.34 -4.87
N MET A 160 16.40 -8.56 -4.47
CA MET A 160 16.02 -9.74 -5.24
C MET A 160 15.64 -10.85 -4.28
N ILE A 161 14.88 -11.83 -4.77
CA ILE A 161 14.59 -13.05 -4.03
C ILE A 161 14.82 -14.27 -4.90
N GLN A 162 15.42 -15.31 -4.33
CA GLN A 162 15.70 -16.58 -4.98
C GLN A 162 14.53 -17.58 -4.82
N ASN A 163 14.51 -18.61 -5.65
CA ASN A 163 13.45 -19.63 -5.64
C ASN A 163 13.34 -20.37 -4.29
N ASN A 164 14.46 -20.75 -3.68
CA ASN A 164 14.49 -21.38 -2.36
C ASN A 164 13.95 -20.45 -1.26
N GLU A 165 14.31 -19.16 -1.28
CA GLU A 165 13.82 -18.18 -0.31
C GLU A 165 12.30 -17.99 -0.45
N MET A 166 11.80 -17.94 -1.69
CA MET A 166 10.37 -17.87 -1.98
C MET A 166 9.60 -19.07 -1.43
N LEU A 167 10.18 -20.29 -1.47
CA LEU A 167 9.59 -21.48 -0.84
C LEU A 167 9.57 -21.36 0.69
N GLU A 168 10.62 -20.79 1.28
CA GLU A 168 10.74 -20.61 2.73
C GLU A 168 9.77 -19.57 3.31
N ILE A 169 9.33 -18.56 2.52
CA ILE A 169 8.32 -17.60 2.99
C ILE A 169 7.05 -18.32 3.48
N ASN A 170 6.58 -19.30 2.71
CA ASN A 170 5.36 -20.06 3.00
C ASN A 170 5.57 -21.18 4.02
N ASN A 171 6.82 -21.52 4.33
CA ASN A 171 7.12 -22.55 5.29
C ASN A 171 6.81 -22.06 6.71
N TYR A 172 5.97 -22.80 7.41
CA TYR A 172 5.48 -22.40 8.72
C TYR A 172 6.60 -22.47 9.76
N GLY A 173 6.83 -21.39 10.49
CA GLY A 173 7.95 -21.31 11.44
C GLY A 173 9.28 -20.92 10.80
N SER A 174 9.37 -20.81 9.47
CA SER A 174 10.60 -20.39 8.79
C SER A 174 10.88 -18.90 9.00
N TRP A 175 12.16 -18.61 9.02
CA TRP A 175 12.68 -17.27 9.25
C TRP A 175 12.73 -16.52 7.94
N TYR A 176 12.43 -15.23 7.98
CA TYR A 176 12.64 -14.37 6.82
C TYR A 176 14.12 -14.02 6.73
N TYR A 177 14.70 -14.32 5.58
CA TYR A 177 16.05 -13.87 5.21
C TYR A 177 16.04 -12.37 4.90
N ASP A 178 17.23 -11.75 4.90
CA ASP A 178 17.40 -10.34 4.53
C ASP A 178 16.76 -10.03 3.18
N ASN A 179 16.96 -10.88 2.18
CA ASN A 179 16.34 -10.75 0.85
C ASN A 179 14.81 -10.76 0.90
N THR A 180 14.22 -11.59 1.77
CA THR A 180 12.77 -11.62 1.98
C THR A 180 12.25 -10.31 2.56
N ILE A 181 12.95 -9.77 3.57
CA ILE A 181 12.62 -8.46 4.15
C ILE A 181 12.79 -7.37 3.10
N ALA A 182 13.87 -7.42 2.33
CA ALA A 182 14.23 -6.40 1.34
C ALA A 182 13.16 -6.27 0.24
N VAL A 183 12.74 -7.41 -0.30
CA VAL A 183 11.63 -7.49 -1.25
C VAL A 183 10.31 -7.03 -0.63
N GLY A 184 10.02 -7.42 0.62
CA GLY A 184 8.84 -6.96 1.34
C GLY A 184 8.78 -5.43 1.49
N VAL A 185 9.92 -4.82 1.83
CA VAL A 185 10.08 -3.37 1.93
C VAL A 185 9.87 -2.68 0.58
N ASP A 186 10.47 -3.18 -0.50
CA ASP A 186 10.29 -2.59 -1.84
C ASP A 186 8.83 -2.69 -2.30
N ILE A 187 8.14 -3.80 -2.02
CA ILE A 187 6.71 -3.94 -2.29
C ILE A 187 5.89 -2.90 -1.52
N ILE A 188 6.15 -2.72 -0.22
CA ILE A 188 5.45 -1.71 0.59
C ILE A 188 5.68 -0.31 0.01
N LYS A 189 6.94 0.07 -0.24
CA LYS A 189 7.30 1.39 -0.81
C LYS A 189 6.58 1.67 -2.11
N ASN A 190 6.55 0.69 -3.02
CA ASN A 190 5.94 0.83 -4.34
C ASN A 190 4.41 0.93 -4.25
N LEU A 191 3.77 0.18 -3.36
CA LEU A 191 2.31 0.17 -3.23
C LEU A 191 1.77 1.42 -2.53
N THR A 192 2.50 1.97 -1.56
CA THR A 192 2.03 3.12 -0.76
C THR A 192 2.56 4.46 -1.27
N GLY A 193 3.61 4.45 -2.11
CA GLY A 193 4.32 5.65 -2.53
C GLY A 193 4.97 6.35 -1.34
N CYS A 194 5.73 5.63 -0.51
CA CYS A 194 6.38 6.20 0.68
C CYS A 194 7.12 7.51 0.39
N GLU A 195 7.82 7.58 -0.74
CA GLU A 195 8.66 8.72 -1.11
C GLU A 195 7.89 10.05 -1.20
N LYS A 196 6.70 10.04 -1.81
CA LYS A 196 5.85 11.23 -1.96
C LYS A 196 5.28 11.75 -0.64
N HIS A 197 5.34 10.96 0.43
CA HIS A 197 4.86 11.33 1.76
C HIS A 197 6.00 11.61 2.74
N GLY A 198 7.24 11.74 2.24
CA GLY A 198 8.41 11.97 3.10
C GLY A 198 8.73 10.77 3.99
N ILE A 199 8.42 9.54 3.55
CA ILE A 199 8.73 8.32 4.29
C ILE A 199 9.89 7.60 3.59
N ALA A 200 10.92 7.25 4.37
CA ALA A 200 11.97 6.33 3.99
C ALA A 200 11.70 4.96 4.64
N VAL A 201 11.83 3.88 3.87
CA VAL A 201 11.89 2.52 4.43
C VAL A 201 13.19 1.88 3.97
N MET A 202 14.06 1.62 4.94
CA MET A 202 15.43 1.17 4.70
C MET A 202 15.48 -0.31 4.32
N GLN A 203 16.43 -0.64 3.46
CA GLN A 203 16.78 -2.02 3.18
C GLN A 203 17.61 -2.61 4.35
N PRO A 204 17.58 -3.93 4.60
CA PRO A 204 18.36 -4.54 5.69
C PRO A 204 19.85 -4.23 5.64
N PHE A 205 20.46 -4.23 4.44
CA PHE A 205 21.88 -3.87 4.31
C PHE A 205 22.16 -2.41 4.68
N MET A 206 21.25 -1.49 4.34
CA MET A 206 21.36 -0.07 4.72
C MET A 206 21.18 0.09 6.23
N ALA A 207 20.24 -0.64 6.82
CA ALA A 207 20.05 -0.67 8.26
C ALA A 207 21.31 -1.13 9.00
N ARG A 208 22.02 -2.12 8.46
CA ARG A 208 23.33 -2.52 8.97
C ARG A 208 24.37 -1.40 8.86
N ASN A 209 24.44 -0.72 7.72
CA ASN A 209 25.34 0.43 7.54
C ASN A 209 25.03 1.54 8.57
N LEU A 210 23.76 1.82 8.83
CA LEU A 210 23.34 2.75 9.87
C LEU A 210 23.76 2.29 11.28
N ALA A 211 23.68 0.99 11.57
CA ALA A 211 24.16 0.45 12.85
C ALA A 211 25.68 0.64 13.02
N ILE A 212 26.46 0.38 11.96
CA ILE A 212 27.92 0.59 11.96
C ILE A 212 28.23 2.07 12.16
N LEU A 213 27.54 2.95 11.42
CA LEU A 213 27.71 4.40 11.54
C LEU A 213 27.37 4.90 12.95
N GLY A 214 26.22 4.51 13.52
CA GLY A 214 25.83 4.94 14.85
C GLY A 214 26.67 4.34 15.99
N ASN A 215 27.33 3.20 15.75
CA ASN A 215 28.30 2.63 16.70
C ASN A 215 29.68 3.30 16.59
N SER A 216 29.98 3.97 15.48
CA SER A 216 31.27 4.62 15.24
C SER A 216 31.35 5.89 16.08
N ALA A 217 32.05 5.85 17.20
CA ALA A 217 32.29 7.01 18.07
C ALA A 217 33.21 8.10 17.45
N ALA A 218 33.40 8.10 16.14
CA ALA A 218 34.52 8.78 15.49
C ALA A 218 34.11 10.11 14.83
N GLU A 219 34.92 11.13 15.07
CA GLU A 219 34.83 12.46 14.44
C GLU A 219 35.16 12.43 12.94
N ASP A 220 35.68 11.31 12.41
CA ASP A 220 36.23 11.15 11.05
C ASP A 220 35.42 10.19 10.16
N VAL A 221 34.09 10.19 10.26
CA VAL A 221 33.25 9.38 9.34
C VAL A 221 33.33 9.93 7.92
N ASP A 222 33.75 9.09 6.97
CA ASP A 222 33.63 9.37 5.54
C ASP A 222 32.22 9.06 5.02
N PHE A 223 31.38 10.11 4.95
CA PHE A 223 30.00 10.01 4.47
C PHE A 223 29.87 9.60 2.98
N ARG A 224 30.95 9.61 2.20
CA ARG A 224 30.93 9.13 0.81
C ARG A 224 30.58 7.64 0.72
N HIS A 225 30.91 6.86 1.76
CA HIS A 225 30.51 5.45 1.88
C HIS A 225 29.02 5.25 2.18
N TYR A 226 28.33 6.31 2.62
CA TYR A 226 26.92 6.28 3.00
C TYR A 226 26.04 7.11 2.06
N ARG A 227 26.50 7.37 0.83
CA ARG A 227 25.81 8.25 -0.13
C ARG A 227 24.36 7.85 -0.37
N THR A 228 24.08 6.56 -0.47
CA THR A 228 22.73 6.03 -0.71
C THR A 228 21.82 6.31 0.50
N GLU A 229 22.32 6.07 1.70
CA GLU A 229 21.63 6.34 2.96
C GLU A 229 21.36 7.84 3.12
N VAL A 230 22.37 8.69 2.85
CA VAL A 230 22.24 10.16 2.86
C VAL A 230 21.11 10.61 1.93
N GLN A 231 21.12 10.16 0.67
CA GLN A 231 20.08 10.52 -0.30
C GLN A 231 18.68 10.06 0.15
N MET A 232 18.60 8.88 0.77
CA MET A 232 17.32 8.34 1.23
C MET A 232 16.79 9.03 2.50
N ILE A 233 17.63 9.67 3.32
CA ILE A 233 17.28 10.18 4.65
C ILE A 233 17.05 11.69 4.66
N THR A 234 17.94 12.48 4.03
CA THR A 234 18.07 13.94 4.28
C THR A 234 16.81 14.77 3.98
N ALA A 235 15.84 14.24 3.22
CA ALA A 235 14.58 14.92 2.90
C ALA A 235 13.33 14.17 3.40
N LYS A 236 13.46 13.36 4.47
CA LYS A 236 12.37 12.52 4.97
C LYS A 236 11.93 12.93 6.37
N ASN A 237 10.64 12.81 6.60
CA ASN A 237 9.98 13.05 7.89
C ASN A 237 10.05 11.81 8.78
N PHE A 238 9.98 10.62 8.18
CA PHE A 238 10.00 9.35 8.91
C PHE A 238 10.96 8.37 8.23
N VAL A 239 11.77 7.70 9.03
CA VAL A 239 12.71 6.66 8.56
C VAL A 239 12.42 5.35 9.29
N PHE A 240 11.95 4.36 8.54
CA PHE A 240 11.69 2.99 9.01
C PHE A 240 12.91 2.12 8.78
N ILE A 241 13.39 1.45 9.83
CA ILE A 241 14.63 0.69 9.81
C ILE A 241 14.36 -0.75 10.30
N PRO A 242 14.42 -1.77 9.42
CA PRO A 242 14.40 -3.14 9.86
C PRO A 242 15.71 -3.48 10.58
N VAL A 243 15.62 -3.95 11.81
CA VAL A 243 16.77 -4.27 12.67
C VAL A 243 16.92 -5.77 12.79
N ASN A 244 18.15 -6.26 12.62
CA ASN A 244 18.53 -7.65 12.84
C ASN A 244 19.59 -7.73 13.94
N ASP A 245 19.50 -8.71 14.83
CA ASP A 245 20.44 -8.86 15.95
C ASP A 245 21.86 -9.29 15.51
N ALA A 246 22.08 -9.67 14.25
CA ALA A 246 23.39 -10.01 13.70
C ALA A 246 24.19 -8.85 13.11
N TYR A 247 23.65 -7.63 13.01
CA TYR A 247 24.34 -6.52 12.32
C TYR A 247 25.76 -6.24 12.82
N LEU A 248 26.03 -6.42 14.12
CA LEU A 248 27.35 -6.24 14.72
C LEU A 248 28.12 -7.55 14.96
N GLN A 249 27.47 -8.70 14.80
CA GLN A 249 28.08 -10.00 15.08
C GLN A 249 29.03 -10.45 13.96
N TYR A 250 28.80 -9.98 12.73
CA TYR A 250 29.59 -10.38 11.57
C TYR A 250 31.07 -9.99 11.72
N GLU A 251 31.36 -8.78 12.18
CA GLU A 251 32.74 -8.31 12.36
C GLU A 251 33.48 -9.09 13.45
N GLN A 252 32.74 -9.56 14.46
CA GLN A 252 33.32 -10.23 15.63
C GLN A 252 33.49 -11.74 15.42
N THR A 253 32.57 -12.39 14.71
CA THR A 253 32.47 -13.85 14.68
C THR A 253 32.51 -14.44 13.27
N GLY A 254 32.40 -13.61 12.23
CA GLY A 254 32.18 -14.07 10.85
C GLY A 254 30.81 -14.71 10.62
N ASN A 255 29.99 -14.86 11.66
CA ASN A 255 28.63 -15.35 11.55
C ASN A 255 27.68 -14.20 11.23
N SER A 256 27.00 -14.27 10.09
CA SER A 256 26.00 -13.28 9.66
C SER A 256 24.57 -13.66 9.99
N ALA A 257 24.34 -14.82 10.63
CA ALA A 257 23.00 -15.33 10.84
C ALA A 257 22.35 -14.74 12.11
N GLY A 258 21.41 -13.83 11.91
CA GLY A 258 20.56 -13.29 12.97
C GLY A 258 19.55 -14.30 13.52
N SER A 259 19.15 -14.06 14.76
CA SER A 259 18.10 -14.75 15.50
C SER A 259 16.95 -13.82 15.89
N HIS A 260 16.85 -12.61 15.34
CA HIS A 260 15.64 -11.81 15.54
C HIS A 260 15.49 -10.67 14.54
N TRP A 261 14.24 -10.28 14.29
CA TRP A 261 13.88 -9.06 13.57
C TRP A 261 13.06 -8.14 14.47
N ALA A 262 13.39 -6.85 14.44
CA ALA A 262 12.64 -5.79 15.11
C ALA A 262 12.55 -4.56 14.19
N LEU A 263 11.77 -3.55 14.59
CA LEU A 263 11.61 -2.32 13.83
C LEU A 263 12.05 -1.13 14.68
N VAL A 264 12.75 -0.19 14.05
CA VAL A 264 12.89 1.17 14.56
C VAL A 264 12.25 2.14 13.59
N VAL A 265 11.54 3.13 14.12
CA VAL A 265 11.04 4.26 13.33
C VAL A 265 11.61 5.54 13.93
N VAL A 266 12.31 6.30 13.11
CA VAL A 266 12.89 7.59 13.47
C VAL A 266 11.99 8.69 12.92
N ASP A 267 11.60 9.60 13.79
CA ASP A 267 10.89 10.83 13.49
C ASP A 267 11.89 11.97 13.32
N CYS A 268 12.02 12.43 12.08
CA CYS A 268 12.97 13.44 11.64
C CYS A 268 12.32 14.81 11.41
N ARG A 269 11.03 14.99 11.71
CA ARG A 269 10.31 16.25 11.45
C ARG A 269 10.93 17.45 12.16
N ASP A 270 11.35 17.26 13.40
CA ASP A 270 11.95 18.30 14.25
C ASP A 270 13.49 18.18 14.32
N SER A 271 14.13 17.68 13.27
CA SER A 271 15.56 17.33 13.29
C SER A 271 16.52 18.49 13.59
N ASP A 272 16.06 19.74 13.57
CA ASP A 272 16.85 20.90 14.00
C ASP A 272 16.92 21.08 15.54
N VAL A 273 16.03 20.40 16.27
CA VAL A 273 15.84 20.55 17.72
C VAL A 273 15.93 19.21 18.44
N SER A 274 15.19 18.22 17.95
CA SER A 274 15.10 16.90 18.58
C SER A 274 14.79 15.82 17.56
N MET A 275 15.34 14.63 17.74
CA MET A 275 14.96 13.46 16.97
C MET A 275 14.49 12.38 17.92
N LYS A 276 13.33 11.80 17.59
CA LYS A 276 12.69 10.76 18.39
C LYS A 276 12.74 9.46 17.64
N ALA A 277 13.11 8.38 18.31
CA ALA A 277 13.13 7.05 17.76
C ALA A 277 12.26 6.13 18.61
N ARG A 278 11.39 5.37 17.95
CA ARG A 278 10.52 4.36 18.57
C ARG A 278 11.00 2.98 18.17
N TYR A 279 11.17 2.10 19.15
CA TYR A 279 11.55 0.70 18.96
C TYR A 279 10.36 -0.23 19.17
N TYR A 280 10.13 -1.12 18.20
CA TYR A 280 9.06 -2.10 18.22
C TYR A 280 9.63 -3.51 18.10
N ASP A 281 9.36 -4.34 19.10
CA ASP A 281 9.84 -5.70 19.18
C ASP A 281 8.73 -6.66 19.61
N SER A 282 8.37 -7.60 18.73
CA SER A 282 7.34 -8.59 19.00
C SER A 282 7.71 -9.64 20.06
N LEU A 283 8.98 -9.75 20.43
CA LEU A 283 9.42 -10.59 21.55
C LEU A 283 9.58 -9.78 22.85
N GLY A 284 9.53 -8.45 22.78
CA GLY A 284 9.79 -7.57 23.92
C GLY A 284 11.19 -7.75 24.50
N ARG A 285 12.21 -7.98 23.66
CA ARG A 285 13.60 -8.16 24.10
C ARG A 285 14.25 -6.79 24.25
N TYR A 286 14.38 -6.33 25.49
CA TYR A 286 15.12 -5.13 25.86
C TYR A 286 16.54 -5.54 26.30
N GLY A 287 17.47 -5.61 25.34
CA GLY A 287 18.85 -6.05 25.55
C GLY A 287 19.70 -5.71 24.33
N ASN A 288 20.60 -6.60 23.91
CA ASN A 288 21.48 -6.38 22.75
C ASN A 288 20.73 -5.91 21.49
N MET A 289 19.52 -6.43 21.24
CA MET A 289 18.70 -6.01 20.10
C MET A 289 18.32 -4.53 20.16
N MET A 290 17.96 -4.04 21.35
CA MET A 290 17.58 -2.66 21.58
C MET A 290 18.78 -1.71 21.41
N GLU A 291 19.98 -2.14 21.82
CA GLU A 291 21.21 -1.38 21.57
C GLU A 291 21.54 -1.29 20.08
N ILE A 292 21.43 -2.40 19.33
CA ILE A 292 21.61 -2.39 17.87
C ILE A 292 20.58 -1.46 17.21
N ALA A 293 19.33 -1.51 17.66
CA ALA A 293 18.27 -0.62 17.21
C ALA A 293 18.57 0.86 17.50
N LYS A 294 19.11 1.16 18.69
CA LYS A 294 19.54 2.50 19.06
C LYS A 294 20.69 2.98 18.17
N MET A 295 21.66 2.12 17.89
CA MET A 295 22.74 2.42 16.95
C MET A 295 22.22 2.70 15.54
N CYS A 296 21.24 1.94 15.05
CA CYS A 296 20.61 2.23 13.76
C CYS A 296 19.99 3.64 13.73
N ALA A 297 19.26 4.02 14.79
CA ALA A 297 18.69 5.36 14.90
C ALA A 297 19.77 6.45 15.02
N GLN A 298 20.86 6.19 15.75
CA GLN A 298 22.02 7.08 15.82
C GLN A 298 22.68 7.24 14.45
N GLY A 299 22.75 6.20 13.61
CA GLY A 299 23.25 6.34 12.24
C GLY A 299 22.42 7.33 11.40
N VAL A 300 21.09 7.33 11.59
CA VAL A 300 20.22 8.33 10.95
C VAL A 300 20.52 9.74 11.48
N PHE A 301 20.70 9.87 12.79
CA PHE A 301 21.07 11.13 13.42
C PHE A 301 22.36 11.70 12.82
N GLU A 302 23.40 10.87 12.70
CA GLU A 302 24.70 11.28 12.16
C GLU A 302 24.61 11.76 10.71
N ILE A 303 23.82 11.08 9.87
CA ILE A 303 23.57 11.50 8.48
C ILE A 303 22.88 12.87 8.43
N ILE A 304 21.84 13.07 9.23
CA ILE A 304 21.11 14.34 9.26
C ILE A 304 22.00 15.47 9.77
N ARG A 305 22.77 15.20 10.84
CA ARG A 305 23.73 16.14 11.42
C ARG A 305 24.79 16.56 10.41
N ALA A 306 25.35 15.61 9.66
CA ALA A 306 26.38 15.88 8.65
C ALA A 306 25.82 16.57 7.40
N SER A 307 24.60 16.25 6.99
CA SER A 307 23.99 16.78 5.77
C SER A 307 23.37 18.17 5.96
N SER A 308 23.07 18.56 7.19
CA SER A 308 22.41 19.83 7.45
C SER A 308 23.43 20.97 7.53
N ALA A 309 23.37 21.86 6.53
CA ALA A 309 24.16 23.10 6.47
C ALA A 309 24.03 23.95 7.77
N ARG A 310 22.92 23.80 8.50
CA ARG A 310 22.68 24.49 9.78
C ARG A 310 23.58 23.95 10.90
N PHE A 311 23.88 22.65 10.94
CA PHE A 311 24.77 22.06 11.94
C PHE A 311 26.24 22.45 11.70
N ALA A 312 26.65 22.60 10.43
CA ALA A 312 27.99 23.07 10.08
C ALA A 312 28.29 24.48 10.66
N SER A 313 27.25 25.31 10.81
CA SER A 313 27.36 26.66 11.39
C SER A 313 27.39 26.70 12.92
N ARG A 314 26.86 25.66 13.60
CA ARG A 314 26.80 25.54 15.06
C ARG A 314 28.02 24.80 15.61
N LYS A 315 29.23 25.33 15.34
CA LYS A 315 30.45 24.90 16.04
C LYS A 315 30.47 25.50 17.45
N GLY A 316 29.63 24.99 18.34
CA GLY A 316 29.60 25.38 19.75
C GLY A 316 29.33 24.17 20.65
N PRO A 317 29.77 24.20 21.92
CA PRO A 317 29.53 23.14 22.90
C PRO A 317 28.02 22.90 23.20
N ASP A 318 27.15 23.80 22.75
CA ASP A 318 25.69 23.73 22.90
C ASP A 318 24.98 23.00 21.74
N ASN A 319 25.71 22.27 20.89
CA ASN A 319 25.13 21.50 19.77
C ASN A 319 24.44 20.20 20.22
N ASN A 320 23.76 20.25 21.37
CA ASN A 320 23.03 19.14 21.96
C ASN A 320 21.65 19.05 21.33
N MET A 321 21.59 18.50 20.12
CA MET A 321 20.33 18.02 19.58
C MET A 321 19.83 16.88 20.48
N ASN A 322 18.59 16.98 20.95
CA ASN A 322 18.03 15.98 21.86
C ASN A 322 17.68 14.72 21.07
N PHE A 323 18.39 13.62 21.36
CA PHE A 323 18.06 12.31 20.82
C PHE A 323 17.29 11.50 21.85
N GLU A 324 16.01 11.24 21.58
CA GLU A 324 15.14 10.44 22.42
C GLU A 324 14.93 9.07 21.77
N PHE A 325 15.16 8.00 22.52
CA PHE A 325 14.94 6.64 22.07
C PHE A 325 14.06 5.91 23.09
N GLU A 326 12.90 5.42 22.67
CA GLU A 326 11.93 4.77 23.55
C GLU A 326 11.41 3.48 22.90
N ALA A 327 11.34 2.41 23.68
CA ALA A 327 10.64 1.20 23.29
C ALA A 327 9.12 1.37 23.45
N ASP A 328 8.35 0.96 22.45
CA ASP A 328 6.90 1.05 22.52
C ASP A 328 6.30 -0.14 23.30
N GLY A 329 5.85 0.14 24.52
CA GLY A 329 5.25 -0.86 25.40
C GLY A 329 3.91 -1.45 24.92
N ASN A 330 3.29 -0.87 23.90
CA ASN A 330 2.06 -1.37 23.27
C ASN A 330 2.35 -2.22 22.02
N THR A 331 3.63 -2.53 21.74
CA THR A 331 4.00 -3.43 20.64
C THR A 331 3.38 -4.82 20.83
N PRO A 332 2.66 -5.37 19.83
CA PRO A 332 2.08 -6.70 19.91
C PRO A 332 3.15 -7.77 20.12
N ASN A 333 2.92 -8.67 21.07
CA ASN A 333 3.80 -9.77 21.37
C ASN A 333 3.47 -10.98 20.47
N GLN A 334 4.40 -11.43 19.63
CA GLN A 334 4.13 -12.53 18.68
C GLN A 334 3.78 -13.86 19.34
N ASN A 335 4.10 -14.07 20.62
CA ASN A 335 3.73 -15.30 21.33
C ASN A 335 2.32 -15.22 21.92
N LYS A 336 1.80 -14.00 22.15
CA LYS A 336 0.49 -13.75 22.78
C LYS A 336 -0.57 -13.33 21.77
N ASP A 337 -0.19 -12.42 20.86
CA ASP A 337 -1.11 -11.70 19.98
C ASP A 337 -1.12 -12.26 18.54
N ASN A 338 -0.24 -13.23 18.23
CA ASN A 338 -0.29 -13.92 16.95
C ASN A 338 -1.41 -14.97 16.94
N VAL A 339 -2.40 -14.76 16.08
CA VAL A 339 -3.51 -15.68 15.85
C VAL A 339 -3.03 -17.03 15.29
N SER A 340 -1.89 -17.05 14.60
CA SER A 340 -1.28 -18.29 14.11
C SER A 340 -0.39 -18.93 15.17
N THR A 341 -0.91 -19.94 15.87
CA THR A 341 -0.21 -20.59 16.99
C THR A 341 0.93 -21.50 16.54
N GLY A 342 2.12 -21.34 17.10
CA GLY A 342 3.29 -22.20 16.82
C GLY A 342 4.25 -21.70 15.73
N ASP A 343 4.03 -20.51 15.16
CA ASP A 343 4.99 -19.89 14.24
C ASP A 343 6.20 -19.34 15.01
N ARG A 344 7.29 -20.11 15.05
CA ARG A 344 8.54 -19.71 15.70
C ARG A 344 9.32 -18.63 14.95
N GLY A 345 8.97 -18.37 13.68
CA GLY A 345 9.65 -17.40 12.80
C GLY A 345 8.82 -16.14 12.55
N ALA A 346 7.88 -15.82 13.45
CA ALA A 346 6.88 -14.76 13.23
C ALA A 346 7.42 -13.32 13.25
N CYS A 347 8.65 -13.08 13.71
CA CYS A 347 9.20 -11.72 13.89
C CYS A 347 9.38 -10.95 12.58
N GLY A 348 9.85 -11.60 11.51
CA GLY A 348 9.95 -11.01 10.18
C GLY A 348 8.58 -10.64 9.58
N PRO A 349 7.62 -11.58 9.50
CA PRO A 349 6.25 -11.27 9.07
C PRO A 349 5.59 -10.19 9.92
N PHE A 350 5.84 -10.17 11.23
CA PHE A 350 5.34 -9.17 12.16
C PHE A 350 5.87 -7.78 11.80
N MET A 351 7.19 -7.65 11.68
CA MET A 351 7.86 -6.41 11.36
C MET A 351 7.34 -5.81 10.05
N LEU A 352 7.24 -6.61 8.97
CA LEU A 352 6.68 -6.12 7.70
C LEU A 352 5.20 -5.72 7.82
N GLY A 353 4.42 -6.47 8.61
CA GLY A 353 3.03 -6.11 8.91
C GLY A 353 2.93 -4.76 9.62
N LEU A 354 3.79 -4.51 10.60
CA LEU A 354 3.83 -3.26 11.37
C LEU A 354 4.29 -2.08 10.52
N ILE A 355 5.34 -2.26 9.69
CA ILE A 355 5.76 -1.24 8.70
C ILE A 355 4.57 -0.86 7.82
N LYS A 356 3.85 -1.85 7.28
CA LYS A 356 2.69 -1.61 6.43
C LYS A 356 1.61 -0.79 7.14
N GLU A 357 1.22 -1.15 8.36
CA GLU A 357 0.18 -0.40 9.10
C GLU A 357 0.60 1.02 9.43
N LEU A 358 1.82 1.22 9.94
CA LEU A 358 2.32 2.55 10.29
C LEU A 358 2.46 3.45 9.04
N VAL A 359 2.98 2.91 7.94
CA VAL A 359 3.07 3.63 6.66
C VAL A 359 1.68 4.00 6.17
N LEU A 360 0.72 3.07 6.16
CA LEU A 360 -0.64 3.37 5.73
C LEU A 360 -1.29 4.44 6.59
N SER A 361 -1.14 4.37 7.92
CA SER A 361 -1.65 5.38 8.84
C SER A 361 -1.11 6.79 8.52
N ILE A 362 0.20 6.92 8.30
CA ILE A 362 0.82 8.20 7.91
C ILE A 362 0.28 8.67 6.56
N VAL A 363 0.19 7.77 5.57
CA VAL A 363 -0.29 8.08 4.22
C VAL A 363 -1.76 8.49 4.22
N ASP A 364 -2.62 7.77 4.94
CA ASP A 364 -4.04 8.09 5.11
C ASP A 364 -4.18 9.49 5.73
N HIS A 365 -3.47 9.76 6.82
CA HIS A 365 -3.51 11.07 7.49
C HIS A 365 -3.05 12.22 6.59
N VAL A 366 -1.95 12.05 5.86
CA VAL A 366 -1.43 13.10 4.96
C VAL A 366 -2.36 13.35 3.77
N GLU A 367 -2.97 12.31 3.22
CA GLU A 367 -3.91 12.45 2.09
C GLU A 367 -5.23 13.10 2.54
N ASP A 368 -5.70 12.83 3.76
CA ASP A 368 -6.96 13.36 4.29
C ASP A 368 -6.83 14.80 4.82
N TYR A 369 -5.70 15.14 5.47
CA TYR A 369 -5.51 16.41 6.17
C TYR A 369 -4.42 17.30 5.57
N GLY A 370 -3.68 16.80 4.57
CA GLY A 370 -2.61 17.51 3.87
C GLY A 370 -1.27 17.49 4.62
N PRO A 371 -0.15 17.85 3.96
CA PRO A 371 1.20 17.75 4.53
C PRO A 371 1.43 18.61 5.79
N LEU A 372 0.71 19.73 5.92
CA LEU A 372 0.82 20.63 7.08
C LEU A 372 0.28 20.02 8.39
N SER A 373 -0.45 18.90 8.31
CA SER A 373 -0.99 18.19 9.48
C SER A 373 -0.04 17.14 10.04
N MET A 374 1.16 17.00 9.45
CA MET A 374 2.10 15.96 9.82
C MET A 374 2.50 16.06 11.29
N ASP A 375 2.55 17.24 11.90
CA ASP A 375 2.84 17.49 13.33
C ASP A 375 1.94 16.69 14.30
N LYS A 376 0.75 16.30 13.85
CA LYS A 376 -0.24 15.56 14.67
C LYS A 376 -0.03 14.05 14.70
N ILE A 377 0.86 13.53 13.86
CA ILE A 377 1.13 12.09 13.81
C ILE A 377 1.98 11.69 15.02
N ASP A 378 1.45 10.82 15.87
CA ASP A 378 2.21 10.12 16.90
C ASP A 378 2.53 8.71 16.43
N LEU A 379 3.79 8.31 16.57
CA LEU A 379 4.26 6.96 16.27
C LEU A 379 3.96 5.97 17.40
N LYS A 380 3.54 6.45 18.58
CA LYS A 380 3.16 5.58 19.68
C LYS A 380 1.97 4.73 19.31
N LEU A 381 2.08 3.42 19.52
CA LEU A 381 0.96 2.51 19.33
C LEU A 381 -0.08 2.76 20.43
N PRO A 382 -1.38 2.78 20.09
CA PRO A 382 -2.41 2.97 21.10
C PRO A 382 -2.45 1.78 22.08
N PRO A 383 -2.87 1.98 23.33
CA PRO A 383 -3.11 0.88 24.26
C PRO A 383 -4.08 -0.15 23.66
N GLY A 384 -3.75 -1.43 23.78
CA GLY A 384 -4.57 -2.51 23.21
C GLY A 384 -4.31 -2.80 21.73
N PHE A 385 -3.42 -2.06 21.05
CA PHE A 385 -3.10 -2.26 19.63
C PHE A 385 -2.81 -3.71 19.26
N GLY A 386 -2.16 -4.50 20.13
CA GLY A 386 -1.93 -5.93 19.87
C GLY A 386 -3.20 -6.75 19.60
N ASN A 387 -4.25 -6.51 20.38
CA ASN A 387 -5.55 -7.17 20.19
C ASN A 387 -6.21 -6.72 18.88
N ASP A 388 -6.17 -5.42 18.62
CA ASP A 388 -6.81 -4.82 17.45
C ASP A 388 -6.07 -5.13 16.16
N PHE A 389 -4.75 -5.24 16.22
CA PHE A 389 -3.90 -5.60 15.09
C PHE A 389 -4.25 -7.00 14.58
N GLY A 390 -4.64 -7.92 15.49
CA GLY A 390 -5.10 -9.27 15.13
C GLY A 390 -4.08 -10.01 14.27
N PHE A 391 -2.80 -9.88 14.63
CA PHE A 391 -1.69 -10.31 13.78
C PHE A 391 -1.80 -11.79 13.45
N ASN A 392 -1.66 -12.14 12.18
CA ASN A 392 -1.64 -13.52 11.74
C ASN A 392 -0.43 -13.72 10.82
N SER A 393 0.63 -14.30 11.35
CA SER A 393 1.89 -14.47 10.63
C SER A 393 1.73 -15.34 9.38
N GLN A 394 0.91 -16.39 9.42
CA GLN A 394 0.62 -17.23 8.25
C GLN A 394 -0.08 -16.45 7.14
N LYS A 395 -1.06 -15.60 7.51
CA LYS A 395 -1.73 -14.72 6.54
C LYS A 395 -0.73 -13.71 5.96
N ALA A 396 0.14 -13.13 6.78
CA ALA A 396 1.18 -12.21 6.33
C ALA A 396 2.14 -12.86 5.32
N ARG A 397 2.58 -14.10 5.57
CA ARG A 397 3.37 -14.93 4.63
C ARG A 397 2.65 -15.12 3.31
N TRP A 398 1.40 -15.56 3.34
CA TRP A 398 0.61 -15.79 2.14
C TRP A 398 0.39 -14.52 1.32
N VAL A 399 0.15 -13.39 1.99
CA VAL A 399 0.01 -12.08 1.34
C VAL A 399 1.32 -11.68 0.67
N LEU A 400 2.46 -11.77 1.37
CA LEU A 400 3.77 -11.44 0.81
C LEU A 400 4.09 -12.31 -0.41
N THR A 401 3.97 -13.63 -0.28
CA THR A 401 4.09 -14.60 -1.38
C THR A 401 3.23 -14.19 -2.59
N SER A 402 1.97 -13.82 -2.35
CA SER A 402 1.05 -13.45 -3.42
C SER A 402 1.45 -12.15 -4.13
N LEU A 403 2.03 -11.19 -3.40
CA LEU A 403 2.54 -9.95 -3.97
C LEU A 403 3.82 -10.19 -4.78
N ILE A 404 4.75 -11.01 -4.29
CA ILE A 404 5.97 -11.38 -5.02
C ILE A 404 5.62 -12.13 -6.30
N ALA A 405 4.74 -13.12 -6.22
CA ALA A 405 4.24 -13.86 -7.38
C ALA A 405 3.57 -12.93 -8.41
N ARG A 406 2.84 -11.90 -7.95
CA ARG A 406 2.26 -10.89 -8.82
C ARG A 406 3.33 -10.07 -9.55
N GLU A 407 4.37 -9.63 -8.85
CA GLU A 407 5.47 -8.88 -9.47
C GLU A 407 6.22 -9.73 -10.49
N LYS A 408 6.49 -11.01 -10.18
CA LYS A 408 7.06 -11.96 -11.14
C LYS A 408 6.23 -12.06 -12.42
N ARG A 409 4.90 -12.22 -12.29
CA ARG A 409 3.99 -12.24 -13.45
C ARG A 409 4.09 -10.96 -14.28
N ILE A 410 4.15 -9.79 -13.63
CA ILE A 410 4.28 -8.50 -14.34
C ILE A 410 5.59 -8.45 -15.12
N GLN A 411 6.69 -8.88 -14.51
CA GLN A 411 8.00 -8.87 -15.15
C GLN A 411 8.08 -9.85 -16.32
N ASP A 412 7.52 -11.06 -16.19
CA ASP A 412 7.48 -12.05 -17.27
C ASP A 412 6.63 -11.60 -18.47
N LEU A 413 5.58 -10.81 -18.22
CA LEU A 413 4.70 -10.27 -19.26
C LEU A 413 5.30 -9.05 -19.98
N LYS A 414 6.25 -8.31 -19.37
CA LYS A 414 6.88 -7.12 -20.00
C LYS A 414 7.55 -7.46 -21.34
N PRO A 415 8.41 -8.50 -21.46
CA PRO A 415 8.97 -8.93 -22.73
C PRO A 415 7.89 -9.30 -23.75
N LEU A 416 6.85 -10.03 -23.33
CA LEU A 416 5.75 -10.45 -24.20
C LEU A 416 4.97 -9.26 -24.75
N GLY A 417 4.72 -8.23 -23.92
CA GLY A 417 4.11 -6.97 -24.36
C GLY A 417 4.94 -6.23 -25.41
N LYS A 418 6.27 -6.22 -25.27
CA LYS A 418 7.17 -5.65 -26.30
C LYS A 418 7.14 -6.46 -27.60
N VAL A 419 7.06 -7.78 -27.53
CA VAL A 419 6.94 -8.65 -28.71
C VAL A 419 5.58 -8.47 -29.39
N LEU A 420 4.48 -8.38 -28.63
CA LEU A 420 3.14 -8.16 -29.18
C LEU A 420 3.00 -6.78 -29.82
N ARG A 421 3.54 -5.72 -29.19
CA ARG A 421 3.59 -4.38 -29.80
C ARG A 421 4.48 -4.33 -31.05
N LYS A 422 5.60 -5.07 -31.09
CA LYS A 422 6.40 -5.19 -32.31
C LYS A 422 5.66 -5.92 -33.43
N LYS A 423 4.93 -7.00 -33.11
CA LYS A 423 4.14 -7.77 -34.10
C LYS A 423 2.88 -7.05 -34.58
N SER A 424 2.28 -6.16 -33.78
CA SER A 424 1.12 -5.36 -34.19
C SER A 424 1.49 -4.14 -35.05
N VAL A 425 2.79 -3.85 -35.21
CA VAL A 425 3.31 -2.71 -35.99
C VAL A 425 4.05 -3.17 -37.27
N GLU A 426 4.05 -4.48 -37.58
CA GLU A 426 4.41 -4.94 -38.93
C GLU A 426 3.24 -4.66 -39.91
N PRO A 427 3.49 -3.98 -41.04
CA PRO A 427 2.47 -3.26 -41.78
C PRO A 427 1.58 -4.19 -42.58
N TRP A 428 0.32 -4.34 -42.15
CA TRP A 428 -0.80 -4.67 -43.03
C TRP A 428 -1.35 -3.42 -43.76
N TYR A 429 -0.58 -2.34 -43.80
CA TYR A 429 -0.91 -1.13 -44.58
C TYR A 429 -0.35 -1.24 -46.01
N SER A 430 -1.08 -1.98 -46.86
CA SER A 430 -1.08 -1.74 -48.30
C SER A 430 -2.51 -1.84 -48.86
N ALA A 431 -3.46 -1.11 -48.27
CA ALA A 431 -4.68 -0.72 -48.96
C ALA A 431 -5.44 0.33 -48.16
N ALA A 432 -5.94 1.33 -48.88
CA ALA A 432 -6.94 2.33 -48.50
C ALA A 432 -6.43 3.61 -47.81
N ASN A 433 -6.20 4.60 -48.68
CA ASN A 433 -6.23 6.04 -48.44
C ASN A 433 -7.47 6.49 -47.64
N HIS A 434 -7.28 7.26 -46.57
CA HIS A 434 -8.07 8.47 -46.28
C HIS A 434 -7.43 9.30 -45.13
N PRO A 435 -7.41 10.65 -45.22
CA PRO A 435 -6.77 11.51 -44.21
C PRO A 435 -7.81 12.08 -43.22
N CYS A 436 -7.57 11.91 -41.92
CA CYS A 436 -8.16 12.65 -40.78
C CYS A 436 -7.60 12.01 -39.50
N ARG A 437 -7.28 12.67 -38.38
CA ARG A 437 -7.23 14.07 -37.93
C ARG A 437 -6.52 13.98 -36.56
N THR A 438 -5.69 14.94 -36.22
CA THR A 438 -4.86 14.97 -35.00
C THR A 438 -5.67 15.24 -33.72
N ASP A 439 -5.22 14.66 -32.61
CA ASP A 439 -5.82 14.67 -31.27
C ASP A 439 -5.93 16.06 -30.63
N THR A 440 -7.13 16.65 -30.64
CA THR A 440 -7.45 17.92 -29.95
C THR A 440 -8.07 17.72 -28.55
N ALA A 441 -8.32 16.48 -28.12
CA ALA A 441 -9.01 16.21 -26.86
C ALA A 441 -8.10 16.31 -25.62
N LEU A 442 -6.80 16.00 -25.77
CA LEU A 442 -5.84 16.01 -24.66
C LEU A 442 -5.43 17.44 -24.28
N GLU A 443 -5.26 18.32 -25.26
CA GLU A 443 -4.94 19.74 -25.03
C GLU A 443 -6.11 20.49 -24.39
N ALA A 444 -7.35 20.15 -24.74
CA ALA A 444 -8.55 20.75 -24.13
C ALA A 444 -8.69 20.37 -22.64
N SER A 445 -8.37 19.14 -22.26
CA SER A 445 -8.39 18.70 -20.85
C SER A 445 -7.28 19.36 -20.02
N CYS A 446 -6.08 19.56 -20.59
CA CYS A 446 -5.00 20.26 -19.90
C CYS A 446 -5.27 21.77 -19.73
N ALA A 447 -5.88 22.42 -20.72
CA ALA A 447 -6.27 23.84 -20.63
C ALA A 447 -7.38 24.06 -19.58
N TYR A 448 -8.35 23.14 -19.48
CA TYR A 448 -9.43 23.19 -18.49
C TYR A 448 -8.91 23.04 -17.05
N MET A 449 -7.95 22.14 -16.82
CA MET A 449 -7.34 21.94 -15.49
C MET A 449 -6.52 23.15 -15.03
N ARG A 450 -5.76 23.79 -15.93
CA ARG A 450 -4.98 25.01 -15.62
C ARG A 450 -5.88 26.20 -15.30
N SER A 451 -6.99 26.35 -16.02
CA SER A 451 -7.99 27.40 -15.74
C SER A 451 -8.61 27.23 -14.35
N ARG A 452 -8.88 26.00 -13.90
CA ARG A 452 -9.56 25.74 -12.62
C ARG A 452 -8.67 25.97 -11.39
N ILE A 453 -7.37 25.69 -11.52
CA ILE A 453 -6.37 25.97 -10.47
C ILE A 453 -6.18 27.47 -10.29
N HIS A 454 -6.22 28.25 -11.39
CA HIS A 454 -6.08 29.69 -11.30
C HIS A 454 -7.29 30.36 -10.61
N THR A 455 -8.52 29.92 -10.92
CA THR A 455 -9.74 30.48 -10.30
C THR A 455 -9.83 30.20 -8.79
N LEU A 456 -9.40 29.01 -8.34
CA LEU A 456 -9.42 28.65 -6.91
C LEU A 456 -8.42 29.45 -6.05
N ASN A 457 -7.34 29.95 -6.65
CA ASN A 457 -6.35 30.77 -5.95
C ASN A 457 -6.78 32.25 -5.85
N VAL A 458 -7.59 32.75 -6.78
CA VAL A 458 -8.14 34.12 -6.74
C VAL A 458 -9.27 34.25 -5.71
N GLU A 459 -10.11 33.22 -5.54
CA GLU A 459 -11.24 33.27 -4.59
C GLU A 459 -10.83 33.17 -3.10
N LYS A 460 -9.61 32.72 -2.80
CA LYS A 460 -9.14 32.55 -1.40
C LYS A 460 -8.27 33.69 -0.86
N GLY A 461 -8.09 34.78 -1.61
CA GLY A 461 -7.30 35.93 -1.14
C GLY A 461 -5.86 35.58 -0.77
N ALA A 462 -5.30 34.51 -1.33
CA ALA A 462 -3.93 34.12 -1.08
C ALA A 462 -2.99 35.11 -1.80
N PRO A 463 -1.97 35.68 -1.13
CA PRO A 463 -0.99 36.50 -1.81
C PRO A 463 -0.27 35.67 -2.88
N ALA A 464 0.01 36.30 -4.03
CA ALA A 464 0.75 35.68 -5.12
C ALA A 464 2.09 35.14 -4.60
N VAL A 465 2.27 33.82 -4.68
CA VAL A 465 3.54 33.16 -4.39
C VAL A 465 4.53 33.55 -5.49
N PRO A 466 5.68 34.18 -5.18
CA PRO A 466 6.69 34.41 -6.18
C PRO A 466 7.19 33.06 -6.71
N ALA A 467 7.44 32.99 -8.02
CA ALA A 467 8.04 31.82 -8.64
C ALA A 467 9.35 31.50 -7.91
N VAL A 468 9.40 30.31 -7.30
CA VAL A 468 10.63 29.75 -6.76
C VAL A 468 11.43 29.31 -7.98
N GLU A 469 12.53 30.01 -8.25
CA GLU A 469 13.56 29.49 -9.16
C GLU A 469 14.18 28.28 -8.48
N ASP A 470 14.26 27.16 -9.20
CA ASP A 470 14.95 25.96 -8.77
C ASP A 470 16.44 26.31 -8.58
N GLU A 471 16.86 26.56 -7.34
CA GLU A 471 18.28 26.62 -7.00
C GLU A 471 18.81 25.18 -6.98
N ASP A 472 19.69 24.89 -7.93
CA ASP A 472 20.52 23.69 -7.95
C ASP A 472 21.25 23.56 -6.60
N ILE A 473 21.00 22.46 -5.89
CA ILE A 473 21.75 22.10 -4.68
C ILE A 473 23.19 21.83 -5.11
N ASP A 474 24.09 22.76 -4.79
CA ASP A 474 25.53 22.62 -4.98
C ASP A 474 26.08 21.52 -4.07
N MET A 475 26.30 20.34 -4.68
CA MET A 475 26.89 19.17 -4.04
C MET A 475 28.42 19.25 -3.95
N GLU A 476 29.07 20.29 -4.48
CA GLU A 476 30.55 20.44 -4.39
C GLU A 476 31.00 20.87 -2.99
N GLY A 477 30.13 21.47 -2.17
CA GLY A 477 30.45 21.86 -0.79
C GLY A 477 30.48 20.72 0.24
N ILE A 478 30.10 19.50 -0.16
CA ILE A 478 30.02 18.31 0.73
C ILE A 478 31.10 17.26 0.39
N LEU A 479 31.88 17.45 -0.69
CA LEU A 479 32.88 16.46 -1.17
C LEU A 479 34.29 16.63 -0.62
#